data_AF-A0A7X6T5J2-F1
#
_entry.id   AF-A0A7X6T5J2-F1
#
_cell.length_a   1.000
_cell.length_b   1.000
_cell.length_c   1.000
_cell.angle_alpha   90.00
_cell.angle_beta   90.00
_cell.angle_gamma   90.00
#
_symmetry.space_group_name_H-M   'P 1'
#
loop_
_entity.id
_entity.type
_entity.pdbx_description
1 polymer ?
#
loop_
_entity_poly.entity_id
_entity_poly.type
_entity_poly.pdbx_seq_one_letter_code
_entity_poly.pdbx_strand_id
1 'polypeptide(L)'
;AERIIEERERGGNYESIEDFSIRVKGLGQKRAAKMVESGLVIDNEQSSVESDSANDLSEITQIDTSSVLAKEIAAIKKRFHYKSPSKAGETYLIKAN
;
A
#
# COMPACT_ATOMS: atom_id res chain seq x y z
N ALA A 1 -5.63 -11.75 29.81
CA ALA A 1 -4.84 -10.58 29.43
C ALA A 1 -3.44 -10.60 30.07
N GLU A 2 -3.26 -11.19 31.25
CA GLU A 2 -1.98 -11.30 32.00
C GLU A 2 -0.74 -11.58 31.14
N ARG A 3 -0.76 -12.61 30.29
CA ARG A 3 0.38 -12.95 29.41
C ARG A 3 0.88 -11.82 28.50
N ILE A 4 -0.03 -10.93 28.09
CA ILE A 4 0.34 -9.76 27.27
C ILE A 4 1.15 -8.77 28.13
N ILE A 5 0.75 -8.58 29.38
CA ILE A 5 1.43 -7.69 30.32
C ILE A 5 2.80 -8.26 30.68
N GLU A 6 2.88 -9.54 31.06
CA GLU A 6 4.14 -10.22 31.39
C GLU A 6 5.17 -10.12 30.25
N GLU A 7 4.74 -10.37 29.01
CA GLU A 7 5.64 -10.28 27.85
C GLU A 7 6.06 -8.83 27.56
N ARG A 8 5.18 -7.85 27.78
CA ARG A 8 5.50 -6.44 27.62
C ARG A 8 6.48 -5.94 28.70
N GLU A 9 6.32 -6.40 29.94
CA GLU A 9 7.27 -6.11 31.01
C GLU A 9 8.63 -6.74 30.75
N ARG A 10 8.65 -7.98 30.23
CA ARG A 10 9.88 -8.72 29.96
C ARG A 10 10.66 -8.21 28.75
N GLY A 11 9.98 -7.88 27.66
CA GLY A 11 10.61 -7.60 26.38
C GLY A 11 10.15 -6.30 25.71
N GLY A 12 9.55 -5.38 26.47
CA GLY A 12 9.15 -4.06 25.97
C GLY A 12 7.98 -4.10 24.98
N ASN A 13 7.84 -3.02 24.21
CA ASN A 13 6.77 -2.85 23.24
C ASN A 13 6.83 -3.93 22.13
N TYR A 14 5.67 -4.19 21.52
CA TYR A 14 5.59 -5.08 20.36
C TYR A 14 5.91 -4.29 19.10
N GLU A 15 6.70 -4.89 18.21
CA GLU A 15 7.14 -4.26 16.95
C GLU A 15 6.20 -4.54 15.77
N SER A 16 5.32 -5.54 15.92
CA SER A 16 4.32 -5.87 14.90
C SER A 16 3.24 -6.78 15.46
N ILE A 17 2.18 -6.96 14.69
CA ILE A 17 1.13 -7.95 14.96
C ILE A 17 1.72 -9.37 14.98
N GLU A 18 2.72 -9.62 14.12
CA GLU A 18 3.39 -10.93 14.06
C GLU A 18 4.20 -11.20 15.33
N ASP A 19 5.01 -10.23 15.77
CA ASP A 19 5.75 -10.30 17.05
C ASP A 19 4.80 -10.54 18.23
N PHE A 20 3.72 -9.77 18.31
CA PHE A 20 2.69 -9.93 19.32
C PHE A 20 2.08 -11.34 19.30
N SER A 21 1.83 -11.90 18.11
CA SER A 21 1.25 -13.23 17.95
C SER A 21 2.18 -14.37 18.32
N ILE A 22 3.49 -14.19 18.13
CA ILE A 22 4.54 -15.18 18.42
C ILE A 22 4.88 -15.16 19.92
N ARG A 23 5.06 -13.97 20.50
CA ARG A 23 5.43 -13.82 21.92
C ARG A 23 4.33 -14.24 22.87
N VAL A 24 3.08 -13.88 22.56
CA VAL A 24 1.94 -14.21 23.43
C VAL A 24 1.44 -15.63 23.16
N LYS A 25 1.90 -16.58 23.99
CA LYS A 25 1.53 -18.00 23.88
C LYS A 25 0.01 -18.21 23.80
N GLY A 26 -0.43 -18.90 22.74
CA GLY A 26 -1.83 -19.27 22.53
C GLY A 26 -2.72 -18.18 21.90
N LEU A 27 -2.13 -17.06 21.49
CA LEU A 27 -2.82 -16.04 20.70
C LEU A 27 -2.86 -16.45 19.22
N GLY A 28 -1.70 -16.60 18.58
CA GLY A 28 -1.59 -16.90 17.15
C GLY A 28 -2.15 -15.78 16.26
N GLN A 29 -1.79 -15.80 14.96
CA GLN A 29 -2.10 -14.71 14.02
C GLN A 29 -3.60 -14.37 13.96
N LYS A 30 -4.47 -15.39 13.96
CA LYS A 30 -5.93 -15.19 13.85
C LYS A 30 -6.53 -14.43 15.02
N ARG A 31 -6.09 -14.68 16.27
CA ARG A 31 -6.63 -13.95 17.43
C ARG A 31 -5.98 -12.58 17.58
N ALA A 32 -4.69 -12.46 17.23
CA ALA A 32 -4.01 -11.18 17.17
C ALA A 32 -4.70 -10.22 16.19
N ALA A 33 -5.02 -10.69 14.98
CA ALA A 33 -5.75 -9.91 13.98
C ALA A 33 -7.14 -9.46 14.47
N LYS A 34 -7.89 -10.34 15.15
CA LYS A 34 -9.18 -9.96 15.74
C LYS A 34 -9.08 -8.89 16.81
N MET A 35 -8.00 -8.88 17.59
CA MET A 35 -7.78 -7.83 18.58
C MET A 35 -7.54 -6.49 17.88
N VAL A 36 -6.74 -6.47 16.81
CA VAL A 36 -6.51 -5.28 16.01
C VAL A 36 -7.80 -4.78 15.36
N GLU A 37 -8.60 -5.69 14.80
CA GLU A 37 -9.94 -5.38 14.28
C GLU A 37 -10.87 -4.81 15.36
N SER A 38 -10.75 -5.27 16.61
CA SER A 38 -11.47 -4.71 17.76
C SER A 38 -10.91 -3.38 18.29
N GLY A 39 -9.88 -2.83 17.64
CA GLY A 39 -9.27 -1.54 17.98
C GLY A 39 -7.97 -1.61 18.78
N LEU A 40 -7.34 -2.78 18.90
CA LEU A 40 -5.99 -2.87 19.48
C LEU A 40 -4.99 -2.25 18.49
N VAL A 41 -4.39 -1.12 18.89
CA VAL A 41 -3.31 -0.49 18.13
C VAL A 41 -1.97 -0.93 18.71
N ILE A 42 -1.06 -1.34 17.83
CA ILE A 42 0.34 -1.62 18.18
C ILE A 42 1.14 -0.41 17.70
N ASP A 43 1.55 0.45 18.64
CA ASP A 43 2.39 1.60 18.33
C ASP A 43 3.81 1.13 18.06
N ASN A 44 4.15 1.13 16.77
CA ASN A 44 5.51 0.98 16.32
C ASN A 44 6.18 2.35 16.39
N GLU A 45 6.76 2.68 17.55
CA GLU A 45 7.64 3.86 17.67
C GLU A 45 8.87 3.77 16.75
N GLN A 46 9.08 2.64 16.07
CA GLN A 46 10.13 2.44 15.06
C GLN A 46 9.64 2.42 13.60
N SER A 47 8.35 2.58 13.32
CA SER A 47 7.86 2.62 11.92
C SER A 47 7.89 4.02 11.29
N SER A 48 8.86 4.87 11.66
CA SER A 48 9.18 6.09 10.92
C SER A 48 10.45 5.96 10.08
N VAL A 49 11.08 4.78 10.05
CA VAL A 49 12.29 4.54 9.25
C VAL A 49 12.20 3.14 8.64
N GLU A 50 12.10 3.06 7.31
CA GLU A 50 12.40 1.89 6.46
C GLU A 50 11.31 0.83 6.24
N SER A 51 10.25 1.19 5.48
CA SER A 51 9.64 0.26 4.52
C SER A 51 9.00 0.96 3.32
N ASP A 52 9.72 1.91 2.71
CA ASP A 52 9.52 2.32 1.32
C ASP A 52 10.87 2.60 0.65
N SER A 53 11.62 1.54 0.35
CA SER A 53 12.64 1.58 -0.72
C SER A 53 11.97 1.51 -2.10
N ALA A 54 11.04 2.43 -2.33
CA ALA A 54 10.63 2.93 -3.63
C ALA A 54 9.75 4.17 -3.41
N ASN A 55 10.43 5.31 -3.23
CA ASN A 55 9.92 6.64 -3.59
C ASN A 55 8.88 7.26 -2.64
N ASP A 56 9.33 7.98 -1.61
CA ASP A 56 8.55 9.09 -1.06
C ASP A 56 9.39 10.33 -0.77
N LEU A 57 9.57 11.14 -1.81
CA LEU A 57 9.83 12.57 -1.71
C LEU A 57 8.47 13.27 -1.54
N SER A 58 7.94 13.39 -0.32
CA SER A 58 6.75 14.23 -0.08
C SER A 58 6.61 14.80 1.33
N GLU A 59 7.71 15.26 1.91
CA GLU A 59 7.63 16.37 2.86
C GLU A 59 6.84 17.51 2.21
N ILE A 60 5.78 17.97 2.90
CA ILE A 60 4.75 18.87 2.40
C ILE A 60 5.37 20.14 1.81
N THR A 61 5.61 20.07 0.51
CA THR A 61 5.61 21.16 -0.48
C THR A 61 5.05 20.63 -1.82
N GLN A 62 4.04 19.75 -1.77
CA GLN A 62 3.46 19.12 -2.96
C GLN A 62 2.18 19.81 -3.42
N ILE A 63 2.37 20.77 -4.31
CA ILE A 63 1.33 21.46 -5.06
C ILE A 63 0.70 20.49 -6.07
N ASP A 64 -0.61 20.60 -6.28
CA ASP A 64 -1.47 19.85 -7.22
C ASP A 64 -1.04 19.96 -8.71
N THR A 65 0.12 19.41 -9.06
CA THR A 65 0.70 19.41 -10.42
C THR A 65 -0.05 18.49 -11.38
N SER A 66 -0.76 17.50 -10.86
CA SER A 66 -1.55 16.52 -11.66
C SER A 66 -2.65 17.21 -12.48
N SER A 67 -3.29 18.24 -11.94
CA SER A 67 -4.38 18.96 -12.61
C SER A 67 -3.87 19.89 -13.72
N VAL A 68 -2.69 20.50 -13.53
CA VAL A 68 -2.05 21.37 -14.51
C VAL A 68 -1.51 20.54 -15.67
N LEU A 69 -0.78 19.46 -15.38
CA LEU A 69 -0.28 18.53 -16.38
C LEU A 69 -1.42 17.89 -17.18
N ALA A 70 -2.51 17.48 -16.54
CA ALA A 70 -3.67 16.93 -17.23
C ALA A 70 -4.33 17.96 -18.17
N LYS A 71 -4.43 19.23 -17.75
CA LYS A 71 -4.95 20.33 -18.58
C LYS A 71 -4.03 20.63 -19.76
N GLU A 72 -2.71 20.64 -19.56
CA GLU A 72 -1.73 20.84 -20.63
C GLU A 72 -1.78 19.70 -21.65
N ILE A 73 -1.81 18.44 -21.20
CA ILE A 73 -1.92 17.26 -22.07
C ILE A 73 -3.22 17.31 -22.88
N ALA A 74 -4.34 17.67 -22.25
CA ALA A 74 -5.63 17.79 -22.94
C ALA A 74 -5.64 18.94 -23.97
N ALA A 75 -5.00 20.08 -23.67
CA ALA A 75 -4.88 21.21 -24.57
C ALA A 75 -4.04 20.87 -25.81
N ILE A 76 -2.92 20.17 -25.62
CA ILE A 76 -2.07 19.66 -26.71
C ILE A 76 -2.87 18.65 -27.56
N LYS A 77 -3.59 17.72 -26.93
CA LYS A 77 -4.41 16.72 -27.62
C LYS A 77 -5.61 17.31 -28.38
N LYS A 78 -6.15 18.45 -27.96
CA LYS A 78 -7.19 19.17 -28.72
C LYS A 78 -6.60 19.94 -29.90
N ARG A 79 -5.43 20.56 -29.73
CA ARG A 79 -4.80 21.40 -30.76
C ARG A 79 -4.23 20.57 -31.90
N PHE A 80 -3.68 19.41 -31.58
CA PHE A 80 -3.24 18.42 -32.56
C PHE A 80 -4.31 17.33 -32.64
N HIS A 81 -5.06 17.25 -33.75
CA HIS A 81 -6.03 16.18 -33.99
C HIS A 81 -5.32 14.82 -34.09
N TYR A 82 -4.98 14.24 -32.94
CA TYR A 82 -4.21 13.01 -32.87
C TYR A 82 -5.13 11.82 -33.15
N LYS A 83 -5.19 11.43 -34.43
CA LYS A 83 -5.84 10.19 -34.86
C LYS A 83 -4.95 9.04 -34.36
N SER A 84 -5.36 8.40 -33.26
CA SER A 84 -4.68 7.19 -32.79
C SER A 84 -4.73 6.18 -33.94
N PRO A 85 -3.60 5.61 -34.40
CA PRO A 85 -3.65 4.50 -35.33
C PRO A 85 -4.41 3.38 -34.63
N SER A 86 -5.56 3.00 -35.18
CA SER A 86 -6.28 1.80 -34.79
C SER A 86 -5.27 0.65 -34.76
N LYS A 87 -5.22 -0.11 -33.67
CA LYS A 87 -4.50 -1.38 -33.65
C LYS A 87 -5.10 -2.28 -34.73
N ALA A 88 -4.53 -2.21 -35.93
CA ALA A 88 -4.71 -3.19 -36.98
C ALA A 88 -3.96 -4.46 -36.53
N GLY A 89 -4.61 -5.21 -35.64
CA GLY A 89 -4.35 -6.63 -35.43
C GLY A 89 -5.58 -7.36 -35.93
N GLU A 90 -5.80 -7.34 -37.24
CA GLU A 90 -6.85 -8.12 -37.87
C GLU A 90 -6.65 -9.60 -37.57
N THR A 91 -7.67 -10.19 -36.95
CA THR A 91 -7.90 -11.62 -36.85
C THR A 91 -8.19 -12.17 -38.25
N TYR A 92 -7.22 -12.82 -38.89
CA TYR A 92 -7.48 -13.63 -40.09
C TYR A 92 -7.82 -15.05 -39.67
N LEU A 93 -9.12 -15.31 -39.48
CA LEU A 93 -9.69 -16.66 -39.54
C LEU A 93 -9.91 -17.00 -41.03
N ILE A 94 -9.02 -17.82 -41.61
CA ILE A 94 -9.34 -18.55 -42.84
C ILE A 94 -9.47 -20.02 -42.47
N LYS A 95 -10.72 -20.49 -42.44
CA LYS A 95 -11.11 -21.88 -42.29
C LYS A 95 -11.08 -22.50 -43.69
N ALA A 96 -10.33 -23.58 -43.89
CA ALA A 96 -10.39 -24.40 -45.10
C ALA A 96 -10.72 -25.84 -44.71
N ASN A 97 -11.62 -26.43 -45.49
CA ASN A 97 -12.39 -27.66 -45.23
C ASN A 97 -11.56 -28.93 -45.19
#